data_AF-A0A7S9RJE2-F1
#
_entry.id   AF-A0A7S9RJE2-F1
#
_cell.length_a   1.000
_cell.length_b   1.000
_cell.length_c   1.000
_cell.angle_alpha   90.00
_cell.angle_beta   90.00
_cell.angle_gamma   90.00
#
_symmetry.space_group_name_H-M   'P 1'
#
loop_
_entity.id
_entity.type
_entity.pdbx_description
1 polymer ?
#
loop_
_entity_poly.entity_id
_entity_poly.type
_entity_poly.pdbx_seq_one_letter_code
_entity_poly.pdbx_strand_id
1 'polypeptide(L)'
;MSMKKLEEIKNFLLNQNLNLSHNSRDGRLNSATNEDEIFKLIEENFCDIIHPKKRDWYDFAYKEDEKFYPVNIKVTELSTDNLNCKLGIYYALTGKIPPFDNQCDWGNFLESLRDNLEENDKDYYFLVINKNDPTDIFYIGLKQMQKLVANGNNLPFQANWSINKEPEYKNYEDAKNFILQTLGSSFKLRARVFEQFLEYFPEFQGKI
;
A
#
# COMPACT_ATOMS: atom_id res chain seq x y z
N MET A 1 -3.89 17.90 -9.79
CA MET A 1 -5.26 17.46 -9.48
C MET A 1 -5.45 17.56 -7.97
N SER A 2 -6.50 18.24 -7.53
CA SER A 2 -6.76 18.39 -6.10
C SER A 2 -7.41 17.11 -5.57
N MET A 3 -6.79 16.45 -4.58
CA MET A 3 -7.38 15.31 -3.88
C MET A 3 -8.34 15.81 -2.78
N LYS A 4 -9.36 16.58 -3.18
CA LYS A 4 -10.20 17.31 -2.20
C LYS A 4 -10.89 16.34 -1.26
N LYS A 5 -11.35 15.20 -1.79
CA LYS A 5 -12.03 14.18 -0.99
C LYS A 5 -11.16 13.56 0.09
N LEU A 6 -9.91 13.18 -0.21
CA LEU A 6 -8.99 12.64 0.81
C LEU A 6 -8.65 13.70 1.86
N GLU A 7 -8.52 14.96 1.43
CA GLU A 7 -8.32 16.08 2.34
C GLU A 7 -9.54 16.31 3.25
N GLU A 8 -10.76 16.22 2.72
CA GLU A 8 -12.01 16.26 3.49
C GLU A 8 -12.11 15.10 4.49
N ILE A 9 -11.80 13.87 4.06
CA ILE A 9 -11.77 12.69 4.95
C ILE A 9 -10.74 12.88 6.07
N LYS A 10 -9.52 13.32 5.74
CA LYS A 10 -8.49 13.62 6.73
C LYS A 10 -8.99 14.64 7.76
N ASN A 11 -9.51 15.78 7.29
CA ASN A 11 -9.99 16.84 8.16
C ASN A 11 -11.21 16.43 8.99
N PHE A 12 -12.08 15.59 8.46
CA PHE A 12 -13.18 14.98 9.21
C PHE A 12 -12.63 14.13 10.36
N LEU A 13 -11.71 13.19 10.08
CA LEU A 13 -11.12 12.31 11.10
C LEU A 13 -10.39 13.07 12.21
N LEU A 14 -9.68 14.15 11.86
CA LEU A 14 -9.04 15.05 12.83
C LEU A 14 -10.04 15.64 13.84
N ASN A 15 -11.30 15.82 13.45
CA ASN A 15 -12.35 16.37 14.31
C ASN A 15 -13.10 15.30 15.13
N GLN A 16 -12.81 14.00 14.95
CA GLN A 16 -13.55 12.91 15.62
C GLN A 16 -12.98 12.48 16.98
N ASN A 17 -11.84 13.03 17.42
CA ASN A 17 -11.14 12.62 18.65
C ASN A 17 -11.01 11.08 18.75
N LEU A 18 -10.34 10.49 17.76
CA LEU A 18 -10.23 9.03 17.60
C LEU A 18 -9.65 8.35 18.85
N ASN A 19 -10.37 7.38 19.40
CA ASN A 19 -9.89 6.52 20.49
C ASN A 19 -9.46 5.17 19.91
N LEU A 20 -8.16 5.04 19.60
CA LEU A 20 -7.62 3.82 18.99
C LEU A 20 -7.53 2.70 20.03
N SER A 21 -7.92 1.48 19.63
CA SER A 21 -7.93 0.32 20.50
C SER A 21 -6.51 -0.20 20.81
N HIS A 22 -6.31 -0.63 22.07
CA HIS A 22 -5.08 -1.25 22.58
C HIS A 22 -5.37 -2.59 23.29
N ASN A 23 -6.49 -3.24 22.95
CA ASN A 23 -7.06 -4.34 23.74
C ASN A 23 -6.30 -5.67 23.59
N SER A 24 -5.48 -5.82 22.54
CA SER A 24 -4.64 -7.00 22.32
C SER A 24 -3.18 -6.77 22.69
N ARG A 25 -2.50 -7.83 23.15
CA ARG A 25 -1.02 -7.85 23.26
C ARG A 25 -0.35 -7.90 21.88
N ASP A 26 -1.07 -8.37 20.86
CA ASP A 26 -0.59 -8.36 19.47
C ASP A 26 -0.95 -7.02 18.82
N GLY A 27 0.07 -6.18 18.62
CA GLY A 27 -0.09 -4.86 18.00
C GLY A 27 -0.64 -4.90 16.56
N ARG A 28 -0.50 -6.03 15.84
CA ARG A 28 -1.08 -6.21 14.50
C ARG A 28 -2.59 -6.37 14.55
N LEU A 29 -3.10 -7.11 15.56
CA LEU A 29 -4.54 -7.25 15.76
C LEU A 29 -5.17 -5.90 16.08
N ASN A 30 -4.50 -5.09 16.92
CA ASN A 30 -4.96 -3.73 17.22
C ASN A 30 -4.98 -2.85 15.96
N SER A 31 -3.95 -2.93 15.09
CA SER A 31 -3.97 -2.19 13.81
C SER A 31 -5.15 -2.58 12.95
N ALA A 32 -5.38 -3.88 12.72
CA ALA A 32 -6.46 -4.36 11.87
C ALA A 32 -7.85 -3.93 12.41
N THR A 33 -8.09 -4.07 13.72
CA THR A 33 -9.34 -3.60 14.34
C THR A 33 -9.53 -2.09 14.17
N ASN A 34 -8.48 -1.30 14.38
CA ASN A 34 -8.56 0.15 14.21
C ASN A 34 -8.77 0.54 12.74
N GLU A 35 -8.15 -0.16 11.79
CA GLU A 35 -8.37 0.06 10.35
C GLU A 35 -9.85 -0.18 9.99
N ASP A 36 -10.47 -1.24 10.50
CA ASP A 36 -11.90 -1.53 10.32
C ASP A 36 -12.81 -0.45 10.95
N GLU A 37 -12.51 -0.02 12.18
CA GLU A 37 -13.26 1.02 12.88
C GLU A 37 -13.20 2.37 12.15
N ILE A 38 -12.02 2.75 11.65
CA ILE A 38 -11.83 3.97 10.84
C ILE A 38 -12.58 3.86 9.52
N PHE A 39 -12.50 2.72 8.83
CA PHE A 39 -13.24 2.51 7.60
C PHE A 39 -14.74 2.70 7.83
N LYS A 40 -15.30 2.09 8.87
CA LYS A 40 -16.72 2.22 9.21
C LYS A 40 -17.12 3.67 9.50
N LEU A 41 -16.27 4.42 10.21
CA LEU A 41 -16.51 5.83 10.49
C LEU A 41 -16.53 6.68 9.21
N ILE A 42 -15.64 6.41 8.26
CA ILE A 42 -15.65 7.05 6.94
C ILE A 42 -16.93 6.67 6.18
N GLU A 43 -17.28 5.38 6.14
CA GLU A 43 -18.46 4.86 5.45
C GLU A 43 -19.77 5.52 5.94
N GLU A 44 -19.92 5.69 7.26
CA GLU A 44 -21.11 6.30 7.85
C GLU A 44 -21.26 7.81 7.54
N ASN A 45 -20.18 8.49 7.13
CA ASN A 45 -20.14 9.94 6.96
C ASN A 45 -19.93 10.41 5.50
N PHE A 46 -19.51 9.51 4.61
CA PHE A 46 -19.26 9.82 3.20
C PHE A 46 -20.07 8.87 2.30
N CYS A 47 -21.10 9.41 1.63
CA CYS A 47 -22.08 8.62 0.87
C CYS A 47 -21.59 8.07 -0.49
N ASP A 48 -20.44 8.52 -0.97
CA ASP A 48 -19.84 8.24 -2.27
C ASP A 48 -18.63 7.31 -2.19
N ILE A 49 -18.46 6.64 -1.05
CA ILE A 49 -17.44 5.61 -0.85
C ILE A 49 -17.80 4.35 -1.63
N ILE A 50 -16.83 3.82 -2.36
CA ILE A 50 -16.90 2.56 -3.08
C ILE A 50 -16.36 1.46 -2.16
N HIS A 51 -17.25 0.54 -1.79
CA HIS A 51 -16.91 -0.57 -0.90
C HIS A 51 -16.07 -1.62 -1.64
N PRO A 52 -14.98 -2.10 -1.03
CA PRO A 52 -14.23 -3.23 -1.55
C PRO A 52 -15.05 -4.51 -1.46
N LYS A 53 -14.77 -5.47 -2.34
CA LYS A 53 -15.18 -6.86 -2.09
C LYS A 53 -14.35 -7.44 -0.95
N LYS A 54 -14.81 -8.54 -0.34
CA LYS A 54 -14.00 -9.25 0.66
C LYS A 54 -12.63 -9.63 0.05
N ARG A 55 -11.53 -9.16 0.67
CA ARG A 55 -10.13 -9.32 0.21
C ARG A 55 -9.77 -8.55 -1.07
N ASP A 56 -10.42 -7.42 -1.32
CA ASP A 56 -9.97 -6.49 -2.35
C ASP A 56 -8.60 -5.90 -2.02
N TRP A 57 -8.04 -5.15 -2.96
CA TRP A 57 -6.70 -4.57 -2.85
C TRP A 57 -6.68 -3.13 -2.34
N TYR A 58 -7.80 -2.64 -1.85
CA TYR A 58 -7.95 -1.36 -1.17
C TYR A 58 -8.97 -1.52 -0.05
N ASP A 59 -8.86 -0.69 0.99
CA ASP A 59 -9.80 -0.69 2.11
C ASP A 59 -11.05 0.14 1.78
N PHE A 60 -10.88 1.21 1.01
CA PHE A 60 -11.98 1.92 0.38
C PHE A 60 -11.53 2.61 -0.90
N ALA A 61 -12.49 3.05 -1.71
CA ALA A 61 -12.20 3.91 -2.83
C ALA A 61 -13.27 4.99 -3.00
N TYR A 62 -13.01 5.97 -3.86
CA TYR A 62 -14.01 6.94 -4.29
C TYR A 62 -13.74 7.36 -5.73
N LYS A 63 -14.65 8.15 -6.29
CA LYS A 63 -14.46 8.79 -7.59
C LYS A 63 -14.48 10.31 -7.48
N GLU A 64 -13.56 10.97 -8.16
CA GLU A 64 -13.52 12.42 -8.32
C GLU A 64 -13.12 12.71 -9.76
N ASP A 65 -13.92 13.51 -10.47
CA ASP A 65 -13.74 13.80 -11.91
C ASP A 65 -13.57 12.53 -12.78
N GLU A 66 -14.44 11.52 -12.58
CA GLU A 66 -14.41 10.20 -13.23
C GLU A 66 -13.17 9.33 -12.94
N LYS A 67 -12.21 9.84 -12.16
CA LYS A 67 -11.01 9.10 -11.76
C LYS A 67 -11.27 8.30 -10.50
N PHE A 68 -10.77 7.06 -10.47
CA PHE A 68 -10.87 6.15 -9.35
C PHE A 68 -9.69 6.36 -8.38
N TYR A 69 -9.98 6.44 -7.08
CA TYR A 69 -8.99 6.67 -6.04
C TYR A 69 -9.04 5.52 -5.02
N PRO A 70 -8.23 4.47 -5.21
CA PRO A 70 -8.09 3.38 -4.25
C PRO A 70 -7.22 3.82 -3.07
N VAL A 71 -7.66 3.50 -1.86
CA VAL A 71 -7.02 3.91 -0.61
C VAL A 71 -6.89 2.72 0.34
N ASN A 72 -5.70 2.53 0.89
CA ASN A 72 -5.47 1.68 2.05
C ASN A 72 -5.36 2.53 3.32
N ILE A 73 -5.99 2.08 4.39
CA ILE A 73 -5.86 2.66 5.72
C ILE A 73 -4.66 1.99 6.40
N LYS A 74 -3.86 2.79 7.11
CA LYS A 74 -2.72 2.33 7.89
C LYS A 74 -2.77 2.98 9.27
N VAL A 75 -3.03 2.18 10.29
CA VAL A 75 -2.95 2.62 11.68
C VAL A 75 -1.64 2.11 12.27
N THR A 76 -0.71 3.01 12.56
CA THR A 76 0.71 2.68 12.76
C THR A 76 1.41 3.59 13.78
N GLU A 77 2.52 3.14 14.36
CA GLU A 77 3.40 3.95 15.23
C GLU A 77 4.41 4.80 14.42
N LEU A 78 4.10 5.04 13.15
CA LEU A 78 4.97 5.65 12.13
C LEU A 78 6.26 4.89 11.81
N SER A 79 6.30 3.61 12.12
CA SER A 79 7.46 2.75 11.91
C SER A 79 7.43 2.09 10.52
N THR A 80 8.16 1.00 10.35
CA THR A 80 8.26 0.29 9.06
C THR A 80 7.17 -0.76 8.95
N ASP A 81 6.22 -0.55 8.05
CA ASP A 81 5.13 -1.48 7.79
C ASP A 81 5.22 -2.13 6.41
N ASN A 82 4.68 -3.34 6.28
CA ASN A 82 4.46 -3.95 4.98
C ASN A 82 3.30 -3.24 4.28
N LEU A 83 3.53 -2.84 3.03
CA LEU A 83 2.51 -2.12 2.28
C LEU A 83 1.42 -3.03 1.71
N ASN A 84 1.72 -4.32 1.49
CA ASN A 84 0.79 -5.31 0.91
C ASN A 84 0.08 -4.80 -0.38
N CYS A 85 0.75 -3.96 -1.16
CA CYS A 85 0.12 -3.17 -2.22
C CYS A 85 0.36 -3.73 -3.64
N LYS A 86 0.44 -5.06 -3.81
CA LYS A 86 0.76 -5.69 -5.10
C LYS A 86 -0.11 -5.15 -6.24
N LEU A 87 -1.43 -5.15 -6.07
CA LEU A 87 -2.36 -4.64 -7.07
C LEU A 87 -2.38 -3.10 -7.15
N GLY A 88 -2.05 -2.42 -6.05
CA GLY A 88 -1.83 -0.97 -6.04
C GLY A 88 -0.68 -0.54 -6.95
N ILE A 89 0.41 -1.32 -7.01
CA ILE A 89 1.51 -1.11 -7.97
C ILE A 89 0.98 -1.16 -9.41
N TYR A 90 0.16 -2.17 -9.73
CA TYR A 90 -0.43 -2.30 -11.06
C TYR A 90 -1.28 -1.09 -11.42
N TYR A 91 -2.19 -0.69 -10.52
CA TYR A 91 -3.04 0.46 -10.76
C TYR A 91 -2.24 1.75 -10.96
N ALA A 92 -1.28 2.03 -10.06
CA ALA A 92 -0.45 3.23 -10.16
C ALA A 92 0.35 3.26 -11.47
N LEU A 93 0.96 2.15 -11.89
CA LEU A 93 1.85 2.15 -13.04
C LEU A 93 1.16 1.98 -14.39
N THR A 94 -0.06 1.43 -14.43
CA THR A 94 -0.81 1.22 -15.69
C THR A 94 -1.99 2.17 -15.85
N GLY A 95 -2.48 2.75 -14.75
CA GLY A 95 -3.74 3.48 -14.70
C GLY A 95 -4.99 2.59 -14.89
N LYS A 96 -4.85 1.26 -14.95
CA LYS A 96 -5.95 0.32 -15.22
C LYS A 96 -6.33 -0.42 -13.95
N ILE A 97 -7.62 -0.72 -13.80
CA ILE A 97 -8.09 -1.61 -12.73
C ILE A 97 -7.45 -2.98 -12.94
N PRO A 98 -6.80 -3.57 -11.92
CA PRO A 98 -6.19 -4.89 -12.02
C PRO A 98 -7.22 -5.94 -12.50
N PRO A 99 -6.93 -6.73 -13.55
CA PRO A 99 -7.87 -7.69 -14.10
C PRO A 99 -7.93 -9.01 -13.32
N PHE A 100 -7.24 -9.08 -12.18
CA PHE A 100 -7.09 -10.27 -11.35
C PHE A 100 -7.22 -9.91 -9.87
N ASP A 101 -7.48 -10.94 -9.05
CA ASP A 101 -7.56 -10.76 -7.60
C ASP A 101 -6.18 -10.68 -6.93
N ASN A 102 -6.19 -10.39 -5.63
CA ASN A 102 -4.97 -10.21 -4.85
C ASN A 102 -4.16 -11.52 -4.66
N GLN A 103 -4.73 -12.67 -5.02
CA GLN A 103 -4.09 -13.99 -4.95
C GLN A 103 -3.43 -14.41 -6.27
N CYS A 104 -3.53 -13.59 -7.32
CA CYS A 104 -2.76 -13.76 -8.56
C CYS A 104 -1.29 -14.07 -8.25
N ASP A 105 -0.69 -15.03 -8.96
CA ASP A 105 0.72 -15.35 -8.79
C ASP A 105 1.63 -14.22 -9.31
N TRP A 106 2.92 -14.30 -9.02
CA TRP A 106 3.86 -13.25 -9.42
C TRP A 106 4.18 -13.26 -10.91
N GLY A 107 4.16 -14.42 -11.58
CA GLY A 107 4.45 -14.51 -13.01
C GLY A 107 3.39 -13.78 -13.83
N ASN A 108 2.12 -14.16 -13.64
CA ASN A 108 0.98 -13.53 -14.30
C ASN A 108 0.87 -12.03 -14.00
N PHE A 109 1.15 -11.64 -12.75
CA PHE A 109 1.19 -10.23 -12.37
C PHE A 109 2.26 -9.45 -13.14
N LEU A 110 3.50 -9.96 -13.18
CA LEU A 110 4.62 -9.25 -13.80
C LEU A 110 4.48 -9.18 -15.32
N GLU A 111 4.00 -10.24 -15.95
CA GLU A 111 3.69 -10.26 -17.39
C GLU A 111 2.62 -9.21 -17.71
N SER A 112 1.47 -9.28 -17.04
CA SER A 112 0.38 -8.32 -17.28
C SER A 112 0.81 -6.89 -16.97
N LEU A 113 1.60 -6.67 -15.91
CA LEU A 113 2.12 -5.34 -15.57
C LEU A 113 2.99 -4.81 -16.70
N ARG A 114 3.99 -5.58 -17.15
CA ARG A 114 4.91 -5.21 -18.24
C ARG A 114 4.14 -4.79 -19.49
N ASP A 115 3.16 -5.58 -19.88
CA ASP A 115 2.42 -5.38 -21.14
C ASP A 115 1.45 -4.19 -21.08
N ASN A 116 1.15 -3.67 -19.89
CA ASN A 116 0.20 -2.57 -19.67
C ASN A 116 0.81 -1.30 -19.06
N LEU A 117 2.13 -1.23 -18.92
CA LEU A 117 2.80 0.00 -18.47
C LEU A 117 2.44 1.15 -19.41
N GLU A 118 1.92 2.23 -18.84
CA GLU A 118 1.43 3.39 -19.58
C GLU A 118 1.60 4.64 -18.72
N GLU A 119 2.17 5.70 -19.31
CA GLU A 119 2.31 6.98 -18.61
C GLU A 119 0.93 7.51 -18.20
N ASN A 120 0.78 7.78 -16.91
CA ASN A 120 -0.49 8.20 -16.33
C ASN A 120 -0.30 8.98 -15.03
N ASP A 121 -1.35 9.69 -14.63
CA ASP A 121 -1.40 10.50 -13.41
C ASP A 121 -2.12 9.81 -12.24
N LYS A 122 -2.52 8.53 -12.38
CA LYS A 122 -3.22 7.77 -11.34
C LYS A 122 -2.24 7.26 -10.29
N ASP A 123 -2.72 7.06 -9.07
CA ASP A 123 -1.89 6.58 -7.97
C ASP A 123 -2.70 5.70 -7.02
N TYR A 124 -1.99 5.00 -6.15
CA TYR A 124 -2.54 4.19 -5.08
C TYR A 124 -2.21 4.84 -3.75
N TYR A 125 -3.24 5.18 -2.98
CA TYR A 125 -3.09 6.03 -1.80
C TYR A 125 -3.06 5.24 -0.51
N PHE A 126 -2.38 5.80 0.47
CA PHE A 126 -2.44 5.36 1.86
C PHE A 126 -2.95 6.49 2.72
N LEU A 127 -4.00 6.25 3.50
CA LEU A 127 -4.45 7.11 4.59
C LEU A 127 -3.81 6.60 5.88
N VAL A 128 -2.91 7.38 6.46
CA VAL A 128 -2.06 6.97 7.59
C VAL A 128 -2.49 7.72 8.84
N ILE A 129 -2.78 6.97 9.90
CA ILE A 129 -3.14 7.46 11.22
C ILE A 129 -2.05 7.03 12.20
N ASN A 130 -1.43 8.00 12.87
CA ASN A 130 -0.46 7.73 13.92
C ASN A 130 -1.15 7.26 15.22
N LYS A 131 -0.78 6.08 15.70
CA LYS A 131 -1.29 5.50 16.95
C LYS A 131 -0.94 6.32 18.19
N ASN A 132 0.25 6.92 18.18
CA ASN A 132 0.78 7.65 19.33
C ASN A 132 0.26 9.08 19.39
N ASP A 133 -0.21 9.61 18.26
CA ASP A 133 -0.81 10.94 18.14
C ASP A 133 -1.92 10.89 17.09
N PRO A 134 -3.18 10.64 17.48
CA PRO A 134 -4.29 10.57 16.53
C PRO A 134 -4.63 11.90 15.82
N THR A 135 -3.94 13.01 16.16
CA THR A 135 -4.01 14.27 15.41
C THR A 135 -3.02 14.33 14.25
N ASP A 136 -2.09 13.37 14.20
CA ASP A 136 -1.13 13.19 13.12
C ASP A 136 -1.68 12.18 12.10
N ILE A 137 -2.52 12.72 11.23
CA ILE A 137 -3.15 12.02 10.11
C ILE A 137 -2.66 12.64 8.81
N PHE A 138 -2.22 11.80 7.87
CA PHE A 138 -1.81 12.24 6.55
C PHE A 138 -2.19 11.20 5.49
N TYR A 139 -2.08 11.57 4.22
CA TYR A 139 -2.21 10.65 3.12
C TYR A 139 -1.08 10.85 2.12
N ILE A 140 -0.67 9.75 1.46
CA ILE A 140 0.45 9.75 0.53
C ILE A 140 0.16 8.76 -0.61
N GLY A 141 0.42 9.17 -1.85
CA GLY A 141 0.39 8.27 -3.00
C GLY A 141 1.65 7.41 -3.09
N LEU A 142 1.53 6.21 -3.65
CA LEU A 142 2.67 5.30 -3.85
C LEU A 142 3.76 5.92 -4.73
N LYS A 143 3.40 6.67 -5.78
CA LYS A 143 4.37 7.39 -6.62
C LYS A 143 5.01 8.59 -5.89
N GLN A 144 4.36 9.08 -4.84
CA GLN A 144 4.78 10.26 -4.07
C GLN A 144 5.71 9.91 -2.90
N MET A 145 5.88 8.63 -2.57
CA MET A 145 6.75 8.21 -1.47
C MET A 145 8.21 8.60 -1.74
N GLN A 146 8.89 9.05 -0.68
CA GLN A 146 10.33 9.36 -0.69
C GLN A 146 11.19 8.10 -0.63
N LYS A 147 10.73 7.09 0.12
CA LYS A 147 11.51 5.87 0.35
C LYS A 147 10.64 4.64 0.52
N LEU A 148 10.90 3.65 -0.33
CA LEU A 148 10.46 2.27 -0.15
C LEU A 148 11.62 1.42 0.38
N VAL A 149 11.30 0.38 1.12
CA VAL A 149 12.27 -0.53 1.74
C VAL A 149 12.01 -1.95 1.24
N ALA A 150 13.00 -2.55 0.59
CA ALA A 150 12.85 -3.90 0.04
C ALA A 150 12.61 -4.94 1.16
N ASN A 151 11.71 -5.90 0.93
CA ASN A 151 11.41 -6.97 1.88
C ASN A 151 11.21 -8.32 1.18
N GLY A 152 12.18 -9.23 1.31
CA GLY A 152 12.09 -10.58 0.74
C GLY A 152 11.12 -11.51 1.49
N ASN A 153 10.89 -11.26 2.78
CA ASN A 153 10.02 -12.09 3.62
C ASN A 153 8.54 -11.85 3.28
N ASN A 154 8.13 -10.57 3.22
CA ASN A 154 6.78 -10.18 2.87
C ASN A 154 6.77 -9.13 1.75
N LEU A 155 6.43 -9.59 0.54
CA LEU A 155 6.38 -8.77 -0.67
C LEU A 155 5.11 -7.88 -0.69
N PRO A 156 5.06 -6.79 -1.47
CA PRO A 156 6.08 -6.35 -2.42
C PRO A 156 7.28 -5.66 -1.76
N PHE A 157 7.05 -4.86 -0.73
CA PHE A 157 8.06 -4.09 0.01
C PHE A 157 7.39 -3.42 1.24
N GLN A 158 8.20 -2.70 2.01
CA GLN A 158 7.80 -1.95 3.19
C GLN A 158 7.95 -0.44 2.97
N ALA A 159 7.33 0.35 3.84
CA ALA A 159 7.60 1.78 3.96
C ALA A 159 7.75 2.17 5.43
N ASN A 160 8.65 3.12 5.69
CA ASN A 160 8.71 3.81 6.97
C ASN A 160 7.88 5.09 6.86
N TRP A 161 6.79 5.16 7.64
CA TRP A 161 5.83 6.25 7.54
C TRP A 161 6.38 7.59 8.04
N SER A 162 7.28 7.59 9.02
CA SER A 162 7.95 8.82 9.48
C SER A 162 8.79 9.49 8.38
N ILE A 163 9.26 8.73 7.39
CA ILE A 163 10.02 9.25 6.23
C ILE A 163 9.07 9.70 5.12
N ASN A 164 7.93 9.03 4.96
CA ASN A 164 7.02 9.22 3.83
C ASN A 164 5.81 10.11 4.16
N LYS A 165 5.97 11.08 5.07
CA LYS A 165 4.92 12.05 5.41
C LYS A 165 4.71 13.09 4.32
N GLU A 166 5.81 13.57 3.76
CA GLU A 166 5.80 14.63 2.77
C GLU A 166 5.92 14.04 1.36
N PRO A 167 5.12 14.54 0.39
CA PRO A 167 5.16 14.05 -0.98
C PRO A 167 6.43 14.49 -1.69
N GLU A 168 7.05 13.56 -2.40
CA GLU A 168 8.09 13.83 -3.39
C GLU A 168 7.52 13.63 -4.80
N TYR A 169 7.44 14.72 -5.54
CA TYR A 169 6.90 14.73 -6.90
C TYR A 169 7.94 14.24 -7.90
N LYS A 170 7.62 13.13 -8.56
CA LYS A 170 8.43 12.51 -9.61
C LYS A 170 7.65 12.55 -10.93
N ASN A 171 8.36 12.57 -12.05
CA ASN A 171 7.73 12.23 -13.32
C ASN A 171 7.38 10.73 -13.33
N TYR A 172 6.57 10.30 -14.30
CA TYR A 172 6.12 8.92 -14.38
C TYR A 172 7.28 7.92 -14.47
N GLU A 173 8.30 8.20 -15.27
CA GLU A 173 9.44 7.30 -15.48
C GLU A 173 10.24 7.09 -14.19
N ASP A 174 10.51 8.17 -13.45
CA ASP A 174 11.21 8.12 -12.17
C ASP A 174 10.38 7.38 -11.11
N ALA A 175 9.07 7.61 -11.05
CA ALA A 175 8.19 6.90 -10.13
C ALA A 175 8.11 5.39 -10.46
N LYS A 176 8.00 5.05 -11.76
CA LYS A 176 8.03 3.66 -12.24
C LYS A 176 9.34 2.98 -11.86
N ASN A 177 10.47 3.62 -12.11
CA ASN A 177 11.78 3.07 -11.79
C ASN A 177 11.96 2.90 -10.27
N PHE A 178 11.58 3.90 -9.48
CA PHE A 178 11.60 3.84 -8.01
C PHE A 178 10.83 2.63 -7.46
N ILE A 179 9.60 2.41 -7.93
CA ILE A 179 8.73 1.31 -7.49
C ILE A 179 9.28 -0.05 -7.97
N LEU A 180 9.58 -0.18 -9.26
CA LEU A 180 10.01 -1.46 -9.84
C LEU A 180 11.41 -1.89 -9.40
N GLN A 181 12.34 -0.95 -9.19
CA GLN A 181 13.67 -1.26 -8.64
C GLN A 181 13.56 -1.77 -7.20
N THR A 182 12.67 -1.18 -6.38
CA THR A 182 12.46 -1.65 -5.01
C THR A 182 11.76 -3.02 -4.97
N LEU A 183 10.80 -3.25 -5.86
CA LEU A 183 10.16 -4.55 -6.04
C LEU A 183 11.18 -5.62 -6.47
N GLY A 184 12.01 -5.33 -7.48
CA GLY A 184 13.09 -6.22 -7.94
C GLY A 184 14.09 -6.55 -6.83
N SER A 185 14.45 -5.55 -6.02
CA SER A 185 15.32 -5.75 -4.85
C SER A 185 14.70 -6.68 -3.81
N SER A 186 13.38 -6.62 -3.62
CA SER A 186 12.66 -7.52 -2.70
C SER A 186 12.64 -8.96 -3.20
N PHE A 187 12.43 -9.17 -4.51
CA PHE A 187 12.57 -10.51 -5.11
C PHE A 187 13.98 -11.07 -4.95
N LYS A 188 15.02 -10.24 -5.14
CA LYS A 188 16.41 -10.64 -4.92
C LYS A 188 16.67 -11.09 -3.48
N LEU A 189 16.14 -10.36 -2.49
CA LEU A 189 16.25 -10.77 -1.08
C LEU A 189 15.59 -12.12 -0.82
N ARG A 190 14.43 -12.38 -1.43
CA ARG A 190 13.74 -13.68 -1.32
C ARG A 190 14.54 -14.81 -1.96
N ALA A 191 15.07 -14.59 -3.16
CA ALA A 191 15.91 -15.57 -3.86
C ALA A 191 17.19 -15.90 -3.09
N ARG A 192 17.81 -14.89 -2.46
CA ARG A 192 19.03 -15.08 -1.65
C ARG A 192 18.87 -16.09 -0.52
N VAL A 193 17.69 -16.15 0.10
CA VAL A 193 17.42 -17.15 1.16
C VAL A 193 17.48 -18.57 0.58
N PHE A 194 16.96 -18.77 -0.63
CA PHE A 194 17.05 -20.05 -1.31
C PHE A 194 18.49 -20.39 -1.73
N GLU A 195 19.24 -19.40 -2.25
CA GLU A 195 20.66 -19.58 -2.58
C GLU A 195 21.47 -20.00 -1.35
N GLN A 196 21.26 -19.34 -0.20
CA GLN A 196 21.91 -19.70 1.07
C GLN A 196 21.53 -21.10 1.55
N PHE A 197 20.25 -21.49 1.40
CA PHE A 197 19.84 -22.85 1.73
C PHE A 197 20.63 -23.89 0.92
N LEU A 198 20.78 -23.69 -0.39
CA LEU A 198 21.55 -24.59 -1.24
C LEU A 198 23.06 -24.58 -0.91
N GLU A 199 23.60 -23.47 -0.43
CA GLU A 199 24.99 -23.39 0.04
C GLU A 199 25.26 -24.29 1.25
N TYR A 200 24.34 -24.31 2.22
CA TYR A 200 24.47 -25.11 3.44
C TYR A 200 23.95 -26.55 3.31
N PHE A 201 23.06 -26.80 2.34
CA PHE A 201 22.44 -28.11 2.09
C PHE A 201 22.56 -28.49 0.59
N PRO A 202 23.79 -28.64 0.06
CA PRO A 202 24.02 -28.86 -1.37
C PRO A 202 23.45 -30.18 -1.89
N GLU A 203 23.18 -31.16 -1.02
CA GLU A 203 22.53 -32.43 -1.38
C GLU A 203 21.11 -32.26 -1.94
N PHE A 204 20.50 -31.08 -1.78
CA PHE A 204 19.22 -30.70 -2.37
C PHE A 204 19.33 -29.98 -3.71
N GLN A 205 20.54 -29.64 -4.17
CA GLN A 205 20.72 -28.98 -5.47
C GLN A 205 20.24 -29.90 -6.62
N GLY A 206 19.34 -29.38 -7.47
CA GLY A 206 18.74 -30.14 -8.57
C GLY A 206 17.63 -31.12 -8.15
N LYS A 207 17.25 -31.16 -6.87
CA LYS A 207 16.10 -31.93 -6.36
C LYS A 207 14.91 -31.06 -5.97
N ILE A 208 15.14 -29.76 -5.79
CA ILE A 208 14.14 -28.72 -5.51
C ILE A 208 14.21 -27.69 -6.64
#